data_AF-I2QAE9-F1
#
_entry.id   AF-I2QAE9-F1
#
_cell.length_a   1.000
_cell.length_b   1.000
_cell.length_c   1.000
_cell.angle_alpha   90.00
_cell.angle_beta   90.00
_cell.angle_gamma   90.00
#
_symmetry.space_group_name_H-M   'P 1'
#
loop_
_entity.id
_entity.type
_entity.pdbx_description
1 polymer ?
#
loop_
_entity_poly.entity_id
_entity_poly.type
_entity_poly.pdbx_seq_one_letter_code
_entity_poly.pdbx_strand_id
1 'polypeptide(L)'
;MFKSVLSACLVVAFSFVASEARPYRIHQAAECNVTMPCDFSYSQTRRERTSRSFLTPRSSLQSYRATQLTAADAGGAATASLSGGRIVGSRPAGCPSSFCGCGAALRVFGRIVPELNLASNWLRFPRTSPAPGMVAARHGHVFVLEQHLSGDTWLAYDANSGGHATRMHARSLRGYTIVNPRGGSVA
;
A
#
# COMPACT_ATOMS: atom_id res chain seq x y z
N MET A 1 31.35 -16.17 39.27
CA MET A 1 30.42 -16.16 38.12
C MET A 1 30.34 -14.80 37.39
N PHE A 2 30.99 -13.72 37.86
CA PHE A 2 31.01 -12.42 37.15
C PHE A 2 31.98 -12.34 35.96
N LYS A 3 33.02 -13.19 35.91
CA LYS A 3 34.03 -13.18 34.84
C LYS A 3 33.49 -13.63 33.48
N SER A 4 32.54 -14.57 33.46
CA SER A 4 31.98 -15.10 32.21
C SER A 4 31.05 -14.11 31.50
N VAL A 5 30.37 -13.23 32.25
CA VAL A 5 29.44 -12.23 31.70
C VAL A 5 30.20 -11.08 31.02
N LEU A 6 31.31 -10.63 31.61
CA LEU A 6 32.18 -9.60 31.00
C LEU A 6 32.78 -10.06 29.66
N SER A 7 33.13 -11.35 29.56
CA SER A 7 33.69 -11.91 28.32
C SER A 7 32.69 -11.95 27.17
N ALA A 8 31.41 -12.16 27.45
CA ALA A 8 30.37 -12.17 26.42
C ALA A 8 30.06 -10.75 25.90
N CYS A 9 30.06 -9.73 26.78
CA CYS A 9 29.85 -8.34 26.38
C CYS A 9 30.99 -7.78 25.52
N LEU A 10 32.24 -8.21 25.76
CA LEU A 10 33.39 -7.78 24.98
C LEU A 10 33.38 -8.32 23.54
N VAL A 11 32.88 -9.53 23.33
CA VAL A 11 32.78 -10.14 21.98
C VAL A 11 31.73 -9.45 21.11
N VAL A 12 30.63 -8.97 21.69
CA VAL A 12 29.58 -8.23 20.95
C VAL A 12 30.03 -6.83 20.55
N ALA A 13 30.92 -6.19 21.33
CA ALA A 13 31.43 -4.86 21.00
C ALA A 13 32.42 -4.84 19.81
N PHE A 14 33.06 -5.98 19.49
CA PHE A 14 34.02 -6.06 18.38
C PHE A 14 33.41 -6.54 17.04
N SER A 15 32.12 -6.86 17.00
CA SER A 15 31.46 -7.34 15.77
C SER A 15 30.78 -6.23 14.95
N PHE A 16 30.97 -4.96 15.30
CA PHE A 16 30.55 -3.83 14.47
C PHE A 16 31.48 -3.66 13.27
N VAL A 17 31.24 -4.44 12.22
CA VAL A 17 31.80 -4.15 10.91
C VAL A 17 31.07 -2.92 10.37
N ALA A 18 31.81 -1.83 10.16
CA ALA A 18 31.30 -0.64 9.50
C ALA A 18 30.77 -1.03 8.12
N SER A 19 29.47 -0.88 7.90
CA SER A 19 28.90 -1.00 6.56
C SER A 19 29.46 0.16 5.73
N GLU A 20 30.39 -0.13 4.81
CA GLU A 20 30.82 0.85 3.81
C GLU A 20 29.60 1.30 3.01
N ALA A 21 29.19 2.55 3.22
CA ALA A 21 28.33 3.24 2.29
C ALA A 21 29.15 3.45 1.01
N ARG A 22 28.79 2.75 -0.08
CA ARG A 22 29.43 2.93 -1.38
C ARG A 22 29.39 4.42 -1.75
N PRO A 23 30.53 5.08 -2.02
CA PRO A 23 30.51 6.40 -2.58
C PRO A 23 29.90 6.32 -3.98
N TYR A 24 28.87 7.13 -4.22
CA TYR A 24 28.27 7.32 -5.53
C TYR A 24 29.30 8.01 -6.44
N ARG A 25 30.18 7.21 -7.08
CA ARG A 25 31.01 7.67 -8.18
C ARG A 25 30.13 7.75 -9.42
N ILE A 26 29.74 8.95 -9.80
CA ILE A 26 29.35 9.25 -11.18
C ILE A 26 30.63 9.15 -12.01
N HIS A 27 30.91 7.97 -12.56
CA HIS A 27 31.75 7.93 -13.75
C HIS A 27 30.90 8.47 -14.90
N GLN A 28 31.16 9.71 -15.30
CA GLN A 28 30.72 10.23 -16.59
C GLN A 28 31.27 9.31 -17.67
N ALA A 29 30.39 8.51 -18.28
CA ALA A 29 30.70 7.87 -19.55
C ALA A 29 30.73 9.01 -20.58
N ALA A 30 31.94 9.32 -21.06
CA ALA A 30 32.08 10.04 -22.32
C ALA A 30 31.53 9.13 -23.42
N GLU A 31 30.74 9.72 -24.32
CA GLU A 31 30.16 9.08 -25.50
C GLU A 31 28.89 8.24 -25.27
N CYS A 32 27.78 8.95 -25.03
CA CYS A 32 26.47 8.50 -25.52
C CYS A 32 25.87 9.64 -26.34
N ASN A 33 26.04 9.56 -27.66
CA ASN A 33 25.41 10.44 -28.64
C ASN A 33 23.92 10.10 -28.78
N VAL A 34 23.13 10.41 -27.75
CA VAL A 34 21.67 10.33 -27.80
C VAL A 34 21.11 11.74 -27.65
N THR A 35 20.80 12.36 -28.77
CA THR A 35 19.91 13.52 -28.83
C THR A 35 18.51 13.02 -28.51
N MET A 36 18.09 13.13 -27.25
CA MET A 36 16.67 12.95 -26.88
C MET A 36 15.92 14.23 -27.29
N PRO A 37 14.94 14.18 -28.22
CA PRO A 37 14.15 15.36 -28.55
C PRO A 37 13.32 15.75 -27.33
N CYS A 38 13.40 17.03 -26.97
CA CYS A 38 12.62 17.64 -25.92
C CYS A 38 11.12 17.62 -26.29
N ASP A 39 10.37 16.66 -25.72
CA ASP A 39 8.91 16.74 -25.67
C ASP A 39 8.47 16.96 -24.22
N PHE A 40 8.60 18.21 -23.76
CA PHE A 40 8.11 18.64 -22.45
C PHE A 40 6.64 19.07 -22.56
N SER A 41 5.73 18.10 -22.61
CA SER A 41 4.33 18.31 -22.20
C SER A 41 4.09 17.63 -20.85
N TYR A 42 4.64 18.23 -19.78
CA TYR A 42 4.16 18.01 -18.43
C TYR A 42 3.99 19.36 -17.74
N SER A 43 2.74 19.74 -17.52
CA SER A 43 2.33 20.81 -16.63
C SER A 43 2.67 20.43 -15.19
N GLN A 44 3.91 20.68 -14.76
CA GLN A 44 4.23 20.70 -13.34
C GLN A 44 3.64 21.96 -12.70
N THR A 45 2.54 21.78 -11.98
CA THR A 45 2.16 22.70 -10.92
C THR A 45 3.08 22.46 -9.72
N ARG A 46 4.18 23.21 -9.63
CA ARG A 46 4.92 23.35 -8.37
C ARG A 46 5.19 24.82 -8.08
N ARG A 47 4.48 25.27 -7.04
CA ARG A 47 4.70 26.46 -6.21
C ARG A 47 6.18 26.86 -6.15
N GLU A 48 6.47 28.08 -6.58
CA GLU A 48 7.48 28.90 -5.95
C GLU A 48 6.96 30.30 -5.68
N ARG A 49 7.33 30.76 -4.49
CA ARG A 49 6.97 31.98 -3.79
C ARG A 49 7.92 33.07 -4.29
N THR A 50 7.42 34.21 -4.77
CA THR A 50 7.86 35.58 -4.41
C THR A 50 7.03 36.65 -5.15
N SER A 51 6.24 37.38 -4.35
CA SER A 51 5.99 38.82 -4.29
C SER A 51 6.02 39.71 -5.55
N ARG A 52 4.85 40.29 -5.88
CA ARG A 52 4.51 41.75 -6.04
C ARG A 52 3.34 41.90 -7.05
N SER A 53 2.12 42.07 -6.55
CA SER A 53 1.32 43.33 -6.54
C SER A 53 0.87 43.84 -7.93
N PHE A 54 -0.44 43.76 -8.21
CA PHE A 54 -1.36 44.90 -8.44
C PHE A 54 -2.59 44.48 -9.29
N LEU A 55 -3.78 44.82 -8.75
CA LEU A 55 -5.08 45.08 -9.41
C LEU A 55 -6.00 43.89 -9.85
N THR A 56 -7.12 43.75 -9.11
CA THR A 56 -8.41 43.11 -9.48
C THR A 56 -9.19 43.93 -10.55
N PRO A 57 -10.38 43.55 -11.10
CA PRO A 57 -11.32 42.44 -10.79
C PRO A 57 -12.02 41.74 -12.02
N ARG A 58 -12.98 40.83 -11.70
CA ARG A 58 -14.25 40.48 -12.41
C ARG A 58 -14.31 39.33 -13.46
N SER A 59 -14.93 38.23 -13.01
CA SER A 59 -16.10 37.52 -13.59
C SER A 59 -16.19 37.18 -15.09
N SER A 60 -16.34 35.88 -15.40
CA SER A 60 -17.37 35.40 -16.34
C SER A 60 -17.64 33.89 -16.22
N LEU A 61 -18.94 33.57 -16.18
CA LEU A 61 -19.55 32.27 -16.40
C LEU A 61 -19.42 31.87 -17.88
N GLN A 62 -19.11 30.61 -18.18
CA GLN A 62 -19.68 29.80 -19.29
C GLN A 62 -18.93 28.46 -19.37
N SER A 63 -19.48 27.30 -18.98
CA SER A 63 -20.56 26.54 -19.62
C SER A 63 -20.37 26.34 -21.14
N TYR A 64 -19.50 25.40 -21.51
CA TYR A 64 -19.54 24.66 -22.78
C TYR A 64 -19.44 23.18 -22.41
N ARG A 65 -20.56 22.52 -22.12
CA ARG A 65 -21.49 21.87 -23.06
C ARG A 65 -20.82 20.73 -23.83
N ALA A 66 -21.26 19.53 -23.46
CA ALA A 66 -20.90 18.26 -24.02
C ALA A 66 -21.20 18.19 -25.53
N THR A 67 -20.26 17.60 -26.27
CA THR A 67 -20.51 16.94 -27.55
C THR A 67 -19.87 15.55 -27.45
N GLN A 68 -20.72 14.53 -27.32
CA GLN A 68 -20.34 13.16 -27.65
C GLN A 68 -20.10 13.06 -29.15
N LEU A 69 -19.14 12.24 -29.59
CA LEU A 69 -19.34 11.11 -30.51
C LEU A 69 -17.99 10.46 -30.91
N THR A 70 -17.91 9.16 -30.56
CA THR A 70 -17.34 8.03 -31.31
C THR A 70 -15.90 8.09 -31.86
N ALA A 71 -15.05 7.24 -31.29
CA ALA A 71 -14.09 6.43 -32.07
C ALA A 71 -14.12 5.00 -31.52
N ALA A 72 -14.53 4.06 -32.37
CA ALA A 72 -14.45 2.62 -32.12
C ALA A 72 -13.02 2.12 -32.36
N ASP A 73 -12.70 1.02 -31.69
CA ASP A 73 -11.69 0.02 -32.00
C ASP A 73 -10.21 0.45 -32.02
N ALA A 74 -9.59 0.29 -30.85
CA ALA A 74 -8.35 -0.47 -30.77
C ALA A 74 -8.41 -1.33 -29.52
N GLY A 75 -8.34 -2.65 -29.71
CA GLY A 75 -8.15 -3.65 -28.65
C GLY A 75 -6.81 -3.43 -27.96
N GLY A 76 -6.73 -2.40 -27.11
CA GLY A 76 -5.69 -2.25 -26.12
C GLY A 76 -6.12 -3.04 -24.91
N ALA A 77 -5.59 -4.25 -24.76
CA ALA A 77 -5.59 -4.94 -23.49
C ALA A 77 -5.21 -3.91 -22.42
N ALA A 78 -6.15 -3.61 -21.53
CA ALA A 78 -5.88 -2.80 -20.38
C ALA A 78 -4.77 -3.54 -19.61
N THR A 79 -3.53 -3.15 -19.81
CA THR A 79 -2.46 -3.31 -18.84
C THR A 79 -2.86 -2.43 -17.67
N ALA A 80 -3.87 -2.91 -16.93
CA ALA A 80 -4.24 -2.41 -15.64
C ALA A 80 -2.94 -2.38 -14.86
N SER A 81 -2.52 -1.16 -14.49
CA SER A 81 -1.32 -0.95 -13.70
C SER A 81 -1.38 -1.86 -12.48
N LEU A 82 -0.64 -2.98 -12.53
CA LEU A 82 -0.58 -4.00 -11.48
C LEU A 82 -0.05 -3.43 -10.16
N SER A 83 0.48 -2.20 -10.20
CA SER A 83 1.03 -1.48 -9.07
C SER A 83 -0.03 -0.72 -8.26
N GLY A 84 -1.22 -0.51 -8.83
CA GLY A 84 -2.20 0.45 -8.32
C GLY A 84 -3.58 -0.17 -8.14
N GLY A 85 -3.72 -1.34 -7.48
CA GLY A 85 -5.03 -2.00 -7.39
C GLY A 85 -6.19 -1.11 -6.89
N ARG A 86 -7.41 -1.46 -7.32
CA ARG A 86 -8.60 -0.59 -7.30
C ARG A 86 -9.01 -0.18 -5.90
N ILE A 87 -9.37 1.08 -5.72
CA ILE A 87 -10.00 1.57 -4.49
C ILE A 87 -11.47 1.17 -4.54
N VAL A 88 -11.95 0.53 -3.48
CA VAL A 88 -13.36 0.08 -3.35
C VAL A 88 -14.10 0.77 -2.22
N GLY A 89 -13.43 1.60 -1.42
CA GLY A 89 -14.07 2.37 -0.38
C GLY A 89 -13.11 3.18 0.47
N SER A 90 -13.68 3.97 1.36
CA SER A 90 -12.99 4.73 2.41
C SER A 90 -13.22 4.07 3.78
N ARG A 91 -12.79 4.74 4.86
CA ARG A 91 -13.04 4.31 6.24
C ARG A 91 -14.56 4.16 6.48
N PRO A 92 -15.04 2.96 6.87
CA PRO A 92 -16.45 2.78 7.23
C PRO A 92 -16.83 3.56 8.49
N ALA A 93 -18.10 3.98 8.58
CA ALA A 93 -18.63 4.61 9.79
C ALA A 93 -18.51 3.64 10.99
N GLY A 94 -18.13 4.16 12.15
CA GLY A 94 -17.91 3.36 13.37
C GLY A 94 -16.53 2.67 13.47
N CYS A 95 -15.74 2.61 12.40
CA CYS A 95 -14.38 2.08 12.46
C CYS A 95 -13.36 3.11 12.98
N PRO A 96 -12.27 2.69 13.66
CA PRO A 96 -11.17 3.57 14.06
C PRO A 96 -10.41 4.16 12.85
N SER A 97 -9.51 5.11 13.06
CA SER A 97 -8.68 5.67 11.96
C SER A 97 -7.76 4.62 11.33
N SER A 98 -7.25 3.68 12.12
CA SER A 98 -6.53 2.49 11.67
C SER A 98 -7.51 1.32 11.47
N PHE A 99 -8.25 1.33 10.36
CA PHE A 99 -9.40 0.44 10.17
C PHE A 99 -9.12 -0.88 9.42
N CYS A 100 -7.88 -1.37 9.37
CA CYS A 100 -7.59 -2.64 8.67
C CYS A 100 -8.36 -3.82 9.30
N GLY A 101 -8.33 -3.94 10.63
CA GLY A 101 -9.08 -4.96 11.37
C GLY A 101 -10.59 -4.78 11.28
N CYS A 102 -11.08 -3.55 11.49
CA CYS A 102 -12.51 -3.25 11.39
C CYS A 102 -13.10 -3.55 10.00
N GLY A 103 -12.38 -3.15 8.93
CA GLY A 103 -12.79 -3.43 7.56
C GLY A 103 -12.75 -4.92 7.23
N ALA A 104 -11.76 -5.66 7.72
CA ALA A 104 -11.73 -7.11 7.58
C ALA A 104 -12.91 -7.79 8.30
N ALA A 105 -13.25 -7.33 9.52
CA ALA A 105 -14.39 -7.85 10.27
C ALA A 105 -15.72 -7.60 9.54
N LEU A 106 -15.91 -6.40 8.98
CA LEU A 106 -17.07 -6.09 8.15
C LEU A 106 -17.14 -6.99 6.91
N ARG A 107 -16.00 -7.23 6.24
CA ARG A 107 -15.95 -8.07 5.03
C ARG A 107 -16.25 -9.54 5.30
N VAL A 108 -15.81 -10.07 6.46
CA VAL A 108 -15.92 -11.50 6.82
C VAL A 108 -17.22 -11.81 7.56
N PHE A 109 -17.59 -10.96 8.53
CA PHE A 109 -18.70 -11.19 9.47
C PHE A 109 -19.91 -10.29 9.23
N GLY A 110 -19.81 -9.27 8.36
CA GLY A 110 -20.89 -8.32 8.08
C GLY A 110 -21.14 -7.32 9.21
N ARG A 111 -20.31 -7.29 10.25
CA ARG A 111 -20.46 -6.39 11.40
C ARG A 111 -19.11 -5.94 11.96
N ILE A 112 -19.12 -4.84 12.71
CA ILE A 112 -17.96 -4.40 13.48
C ILE A 112 -17.81 -5.31 14.69
N VAL A 113 -16.59 -5.83 14.90
CA VAL A 113 -16.20 -6.62 16.06
C VAL A 113 -15.04 -5.87 16.73
N PRO A 114 -15.29 -5.06 17.78
CA PRO A 114 -14.29 -4.17 18.36
C PRO A 114 -12.99 -4.86 18.76
N GLU A 115 -13.08 -6.10 19.25
CA GLU A 115 -11.96 -6.95 19.66
C GLU A 115 -11.02 -7.26 18.49
N LEU A 116 -11.52 -7.21 17.25
CA LEU A 116 -10.78 -7.46 16.02
C LEU A 116 -10.31 -6.18 15.32
N ASN A 117 -10.56 -5.00 15.88
CA ASN A 117 -10.02 -3.76 15.32
C ASN A 117 -8.49 -3.76 15.33
N LEU A 118 -7.88 -4.36 16.36
CA LEU A 118 -6.44 -4.54 16.44
C LEU A 118 -6.00 -5.76 15.63
N ALA A 119 -5.14 -5.54 14.64
CA ALA A 119 -4.68 -6.59 13.72
C ALA A 119 -4.05 -7.81 14.43
N SER A 120 -3.34 -7.63 15.55
CA SER A 120 -2.73 -8.74 16.29
C SER A 120 -3.76 -9.71 16.89
N ASN A 121 -4.98 -9.26 17.20
CA ASN A 121 -6.01 -10.12 17.77
C ASN A 121 -6.52 -11.16 16.76
N TRP A 122 -6.36 -10.92 15.46
CA TRP A 122 -6.66 -11.90 14.42
C TRP A 122 -5.75 -13.13 14.48
N LEU A 123 -4.55 -13.02 15.06
CA LEU A 123 -3.63 -14.15 15.22
C LEU A 123 -4.12 -15.19 16.25
N ARG A 124 -5.23 -14.90 16.98
CA ARG A 124 -5.88 -15.84 17.90
C ARG A 124 -6.72 -16.89 17.16
N PHE A 125 -7.13 -16.62 15.92
CA PHE A 125 -7.85 -17.59 15.11
C PHE A 125 -6.93 -18.76 14.71
N PRO A 126 -7.50 -19.96 14.50
CA PRO A 126 -6.70 -21.12 14.09
C PRO A 126 -6.00 -20.87 12.75
N ARG A 127 -4.73 -21.25 12.68
CA ARG A 127 -3.94 -21.18 11.45
C ARG A 127 -4.48 -22.16 10.42
N THR A 128 -4.40 -21.78 9.15
CA THR A 128 -4.92 -22.59 8.04
C THR A 128 -4.11 -22.36 6.76
N SER A 129 -4.35 -23.17 5.73
CA SER A 129 -3.84 -22.91 4.38
C SER A 129 -4.55 -21.69 3.74
N PRO A 130 -3.87 -20.96 2.84
CA PRO A 130 -4.49 -19.89 2.05
C PRO A 130 -5.70 -20.39 1.25
N ALA A 131 -6.84 -19.74 1.44
CA ALA A 131 -8.08 -19.99 0.70
C ALA A 131 -8.93 -18.71 0.63
N PRO A 132 -9.87 -18.59 -0.34
CA PRO A 132 -10.82 -17.49 -0.36
C PRO A 132 -11.60 -17.37 0.96
N GLY A 133 -11.73 -16.14 1.46
CA GLY A 133 -12.37 -15.83 2.74
C GLY A 133 -11.50 -16.03 3.97
N MET A 134 -10.28 -16.57 3.83
CA MET A 134 -9.29 -16.59 4.91
C MET A 134 -8.65 -15.21 5.09
N VAL A 135 -8.01 -15.02 6.23
CA VAL A 135 -7.43 -13.74 6.60
C VAL A 135 -5.92 -13.86 6.74
N ALA A 136 -5.20 -12.96 6.10
CA ALA A 136 -3.76 -12.80 6.27
C ALA A 136 -3.53 -11.75 7.35
N ALA A 137 -2.98 -12.16 8.49
CA ALA A 137 -2.76 -11.31 9.65
C ALA A 137 -1.29 -11.28 10.08
N ARG A 138 -0.87 -10.13 10.59
CA ARG A 138 0.38 -9.93 11.32
C ARG A 138 0.21 -8.79 12.33
N HIS A 139 1.22 -8.56 13.14
CA HIS A 139 1.25 -7.37 13.99
C HIS A 139 1.15 -6.10 13.12
N GLY A 140 0.10 -5.30 13.36
CA GLY A 140 -0.12 -4.01 12.70
C GLY A 140 -0.87 -4.03 11.37
N HIS A 141 -1.10 -5.18 10.72
CA HIS A 141 -1.87 -5.22 9.47
C HIS A 141 -2.62 -6.53 9.24
N VAL A 142 -3.79 -6.42 8.62
CA VAL A 142 -4.65 -7.56 8.31
C VAL A 142 -5.47 -7.29 7.04
N PHE A 143 -5.65 -8.32 6.20
CA PHE A 143 -6.47 -8.25 4.99
C PHE A 143 -7.13 -9.59 4.69
N VAL A 144 -8.21 -9.57 3.92
CA VAL A 144 -8.98 -10.77 3.54
C VAL A 144 -8.54 -11.27 2.17
N LEU A 145 -8.36 -12.58 2.03
CA LEU A 145 -8.03 -13.24 0.77
C LEU A 145 -9.30 -13.42 -0.07
N GLU A 146 -9.28 -12.94 -1.31
CA GLU A 146 -10.44 -12.99 -2.21
C GLU A 146 -10.23 -14.04 -3.30
N GLN A 147 -9.08 -14.02 -3.98
CA GLN A 147 -8.78 -14.92 -5.08
C GLN A 147 -7.28 -15.20 -5.15
N HIS A 148 -6.90 -16.45 -5.40
CA HIS A 148 -5.50 -16.78 -5.67
C HIS A 148 -5.09 -16.28 -7.05
N LEU A 149 -3.93 -15.62 -7.16
CA LEU A 149 -3.42 -15.13 -8.44
C LEU A 149 -2.27 -16.01 -8.93
N SER A 150 -1.21 -16.14 -8.13
CA SER A 150 -0.05 -16.98 -8.43
C SER A 150 0.88 -17.09 -7.21
N GLY A 151 1.48 -18.26 -6.98
CA GLY A 151 2.42 -18.47 -5.87
C GLY A 151 1.86 -17.96 -4.52
N ASP A 152 2.63 -17.09 -3.85
CA ASP A 152 2.21 -16.43 -2.60
C ASP A 152 1.41 -15.14 -2.82
N THR A 153 0.90 -14.87 -4.01
CA THR A 153 0.20 -13.63 -4.35
C THR A 153 -1.29 -13.89 -4.49
N TRP A 154 -2.08 -13.09 -3.78
CA TRP A 154 -3.53 -13.17 -3.74
C TRP A 154 -4.15 -11.81 -4.04
N LEU A 155 -5.28 -11.80 -4.72
CA LEU A 155 -6.17 -10.66 -4.70
C LEU A 155 -6.71 -10.51 -3.27
N ALA A 156 -6.47 -9.35 -2.67
CA ALA A 156 -6.80 -9.07 -1.29
C ALA A 156 -7.77 -7.91 -1.17
N TYR A 157 -8.77 -8.07 -0.30
CA TYR A 157 -9.53 -6.95 0.26
C TYR A 157 -8.72 -6.36 1.42
N ASP A 158 -8.09 -5.23 1.16
CA ASP A 158 -7.09 -4.60 2.03
C ASP A 158 -7.61 -3.24 2.52
N ALA A 159 -8.27 -3.26 3.68
CA ALA A 159 -8.79 -2.07 4.35
C ALA A 159 -7.66 -1.27 5.01
N ASN A 160 -7.79 0.06 4.98
CA ASN A 160 -6.75 0.99 5.46
C ASN A 160 -5.38 0.74 4.82
N SER A 161 -5.39 0.39 3.53
CA SER A 161 -4.20 0.36 2.69
C SER A 161 -3.97 1.73 2.05
N GLY A 162 -2.83 1.88 1.35
CA GLY A 162 -2.26 3.15 0.86
C GLY A 162 -3.25 4.31 0.69
N GLY A 163 -2.98 5.42 1.40
CA GLY A 163 -3.83 6.61 1.41
C GLY A 163 -5.07 6.51 2.30
N HIS A 164 -5.08 5.63 3.31
CA HIS A 164 -6.22 5.40 4.21
C HIS A 164 -7.50 4.97 3.47
N ALA A 165 -7.33 4.14 2.43
CA ALA A 165 -8.42 3.64 1.60
C ALA A 165 -8.57 2.12 1.76
N THR A 166 -9.72 1.61 1.34
CA THR A 166 -9.93 0.17 1.14
C THR A 166 -9.64 -0.15 -0.31
N ARG A 167 -8.76 -1.11 -0.56
CA ARG A 167 -8.33 -1.50 -1.91
C ARG A 167 -8.52 -2.98 -2.16
N MET A 168 -8.84 -3.31 -3.41
CA MET A 168 -8.78 -4.67 -3.94
C MET A 168 -7.55 -4.77 -4.84
N HIS A 169 -6.50 -5.44 -4.36
CA HIS A 169 -5.22 -5.45 -5.06
C HIS A 169 -4.42 -6.73 -4.82
N ALA A 170 -3.44 -6.98 -5.69
CA ALA A 170 -2.53 -8.12 -5.54
C ALA A 170 -1.62 -7.92 -4.32
N ARG A 171 -1.58 -8.92 -3.44
CA ARG A 171 -0.80 -8.91 -2.21
C ARG A 171 -0.06 -10.20 -1.99
N SER A 172 1.22 -10.07 -1.67
CA SER A 172 2.03 -11.20 -1.22
C SER A 172 1.66 -11.58 0.22
N LEU A 173 1.57 -12.89 0.48
CA LEU A 173 1.37 -13.46 1.80
C LEU A 173 2.66 -13.53 2.63
N ARG A 174 3.82 -13.18 2.07
CA ARG A 174 5.10 -13.22 2.79
C ARG A 174 5.04 -12.37 4.05
N GLY A 175 5.38 -12.98 5.19
CA GLY A 175 5.35 -12.34 6.51
C GLY A 175 3.96 -12.20 7.12
N TYR A 176 2.95 -12.87 6.57
CA TYR A 176 1.62 -12.99 7.16
C TYR A 176 1.36 -14.42 7.63
N THR A 177 0.61 -14.53 8.73
CA THR A 177 0.00 -15.79 9.17
C THR A 177 -1.39 -15.86 8.59
N ILE A 178 -1.73 -16.97 7.96
CA ILE A 178 -3.07 -17.19 7.44
C ILE A 178 -3.92 -17.86 8.52
N VAL A 179 -5.06 -17.26 8.80
CA VAL A 179 -5.99 -17.71 9.84
C VAL A 179 -7.39 -17.94 9.28
N ASN A 180 -8.11 -18.89 9.89
CA ASN A 180 -9.51 -19.16 9.61
C ASN A 180 -10.41 -18.38 10.58
N PRO A 181 -11.01 -17.26 10.16
CA PRO A 181 -11.83 -16.42 11.03
C PRO A 181 -13.17 -17.06 11.43
N ARG A 182 -13.51 -18.22 10.86
CA ARG A 182 -14.73 -18.99 11.19
C ARG A 182 -14.43 -20.27 11.97
N GLY A 183 -13.16 -20.59 12.18
CA GLY A 183 -12.71 -21.82 12.85
C GLY A 183 -12.63 -21.74 14.37
N GLY A 184 -12.94 -20.58 14.96
CA GLY A 184 -12.97 -20.36 16.41
C GLY A 184 -13.66 -19.05 16.74
N SER A 185 -14.07 -18.88 18.00
CA SER A 185 -14.65 -17.62 18.48
C SER A 185 -13.58 -16.80 19.17
N VAL A 186 -13.51 -15.51 18.85
CA VAL A 186 -12.94 -14.50 19.74
C VAL A 186 -14.01 -14.26 20.80
N ALA A 187 -13.80 -14.80 22.00
CA ALA A 187 -14.63 -14.50 23.16
C ALA A 187 -14.38 -13.06 23.63
#